data_AF-A0A132BE49-F1
#
_entry.id   AF-A0A132BE49-F1
#
_cell.length_a   1.000
_cell.length_b   1.000
_cell.length_c   1.000
_cell.angle_alpha   90.00
_cell.angle_beta   90.00
_cell.angle_gamma   90.00
#
_symmetry.space_group_name_H-M   'P 1'
#
loop_
_entity.id
_entity.type
_entity.pdbx_description
1 polymer ?
#
loop_
_entity_poly.entity_id
_entity_poly.type
_entity_poly.pdbx_seq_one_letter_code
_entity_poly.pdbx_strand_id
1 'polypeptide(L)'
;MRLNNFLPLVLYPIFITAKRCIMPKNSTLNGDDTPAILSASSSCLTNSTIVFSAGQTYNLLTPLSFTNLNNVDLLFEGNVSLPSDVSVVEAVVGNPKIYSGRWITVKGKDVRFAGSGKEDGGWFEGHGEQWWSMAGNDNNTYRPHFFSFSVTNLKIENIKVLKPVAWVFSIGGSNVEMRNTFIDARSSDGFPFNTDGIDLSASNVLIDTFEIHNGDDMINVSPSASNVTVRNIIASGTHGVSASCSSGSGGNYLFENALIYDSLMGARFKGVLGTTCNMTNVTWRNFEMRNVSYPIHFTETYQDQEKPVTGAATRIAAFTKGFTWENITGTTADVIGDGSCVTDPCWYASLDQNPDKGLYLLCQDHAHCQDFHFSGIDLRTSSGKPASEECTGLNGITGMGITCTNSTITRD
;
A
#
# COMPACT_ATOMS: atom_id res chain seq x y z
N MET A 1 64.37 -24.85 31.44
CA MET A 1 63.06 -24.21 31.19
C MET A 1 63.02 -23.86 29.71
N ARG A 2 62.33 -24.65 28.87
CA ARG A 2 62.21 -24.40 27.42
C ARG A 2 60.98 -23.51 27.20
N LEU A 3 61.17 -22.30 26.69
CA LEU A 3 60.06 -21.44 26.26
C LEU A 3 59.57 -21.92 24.89
N ASN A 4 58.34 -22.40 24.84
CA ASN A 4 57.60 -22.69 23.61
C ASN A 4 57.18 -21.36 22.97
N ASN A 5 57.66 -21.11 21.74
CA ASN A 5 57.12 -20.07 20.88
C ASN A 5 55.77 -20.54 20.31
N PHE A 6 54.67 -20.05 20.89
CA PHE A 6 53.37 -20.06 20.21
C PHE A 6 53.29 -18.81 19.33
N LEU A 7 53.36 -18.98 18.01
CA LEU A 7 52.90 -17.94 17.08
C LEU A 7 51.38 -17.86 17.15
N PRO A 8 50.77 -16.66 17.30
CA PRO A 8 49.33 -16.53 17.21
C PRO A 8 48.90 -16.74 15.76
N LEU A 9 47.97 -17.67 15.55
CA LEU A 9 47.28 -17.84 14.29
C LEU A 9 46.40 -16.60 14.07
N VAL A 10 46.85 -15.66 13.25
CA VAL A 10 46.04 -14.52 12.82
C VAL A 10 45.02 -15.06 11.82
N LEU A 11 43.80 -15.33 12.30
CA LEU A 11 42.63 -15.53 11.46
C LEU A 11 42.31 -14.21 10.77
N TYR A 12 42.79 -14.03 9.55
CA TYR A 12 42.24 -13.02 8.65
C TYR A 12 40.76 -13.35 8.42
N PRO A 13 39.83 -12.41 8.60
CA PRO A 13 38.47 -12.61 8.14
C PRO A 13 38.55 -12.81 6.63
N ILE A 14 38.22 -14.03 6.18
CA ILE A 14 37.99 -14.29 4.76
C ILE A 14 36.75 -13.49 4.42
N PHE A 15 36.93 -12.29 3.85
CA PHE A 15 35.86 -11.60 3.15
C PHE A 15 35.54 -12.46 1.92
N ILE A 16 34.64 -13.43 2.09
CA ILE A 16 34.04 -14.11 0.95
C ILE A 16 33.27 -13.01 0.22
N THR A 17 33.80 -12.54 -0.90
CA THR A 17 33.08 -11.64 -1.79
C THR A 17 31.79 -12.33 -2.19
N ALA A 18 30.65 -11.79 -1.76
CA ALA A 18 29.33 -12.32 -2.10
C ALA A 18 29.23 -12.52 -3.61
N LYS A 19 28.72 -13.68 -4.04
CA LYS A 19 28.64 -14.04 -5.46
C LYS A 19 27.77 -13.01 -6.19
N ARG A 20 28.24 -12.45 -7.31
CA ARG A 20 27.50 -11.44 -8.08
C ARG A 20 27.04 -12.01 -9.41
N CYS A 21 25.72 -12.03 -9.64
CA CYS A 21 25.10 -12.43 -10.91
C CYS A 21 24.57 -11.18 -11.62
N ILE A 22 25.13 -10.85 -12.79
CA ILE A 22 24.61 -9.80 -13.66
C ILE A 22 23.55 -10.41 -14.56
N MET A 23 22.35 -9.83 -14.55
CA MET A 23 21.22 -10.35 -15.31
C MET A 23 21.39 -10.07 -16.80
N PRO A 24 21.28 -11.12 -17.65
CA PRO A 24 21.43 -10.97 -19.09
C PRO A 24 20.27 -10.16 -19.67
N LYS A 25 20.57 -9.39 -20.71
CA LYS A 25 19.57 -8.75 -21.57
C LYS A 25 19.53 -9.48 -22.91
N ASN A 26 18.34 -9.81 -23.37
CA ASN A 26 18.04 -10.39 -24.66
C ASN A 26 18.48 -9.41 -25.76
N SER A 27 19.24 -9.92 -26.73
CA SER A 27 19.70 -9.14 -27.88
C SER A 27 18.60 -8.89 -28.91
N THR A 28 17.49 -9.64 -28.82
CA THR A 28 16.31 -9.42 -29.65
C THR A 28 15.60 -8.16 -29.20
N LEU A 29 15.37 -7.23 -30.12
CA LEU A 29 14.56 -6.04 -29.86
C LEU A 29 13.19 -6.47 -29.34
N ASN A 30 12.78 -5.96 -28.17
CA ASN A 30 11.53 -6.29 -27.49
C ASN A 30 11.35 -7.78 -27.15
N GLY A 31 12.44 -8.55 -27.08
CA GLY A 31 12.40 -9.94 -26.62
C GLY A 31 12.15 -10.04 -25.12
N ASP A 32 11.57 -11.16 -24.68
CA ASP A 32 11.39 -11.45 -23.25
C ASP A 32 12.76 -11.75 -22.61
N ASP A 33 13.09 -10.99 -21.57
CA ASP A 33 14.31 -11.16 -20.77
C ASP A 33 14.11 -12.20 -19.66
N THR A 34 12.87 -12.48 -19.26
CA THR A 34 12.54 -13.30 -18.08
C THR A 34 13.19 -14.69 -18.09
N PRO A 35 13.17 -15.49 -19.18
CA PRO A 35 13.76 -16.84 -19.16
C PRO A 35 15.28 -16.84 -18.90
N ALA A 36 16.00 -15.88 -19.48
CA ALA A 36 17.45 -15.77 -19.33
C ALA A 36 17.81 -15.26 -17.92
N ILE A 37 17.03 -14.32 -17.39
CA ILE A 37 17.13 -13.84 -16.00
C ILE A 37 16.97 -15.01 -15.03
N LEU A 38 15.88 -15.79 -15.13
CA LEU A 38 15.61 -16.93 -14.25
C LEU A 38 16.72 -17.98 -14.30
N SER A 39 17.24 -18.26 -15.50
CA SER A 39 18.36 -19.18 -15.67
C SER A 39 19.61 -18.67 -14.95
N ALA A 40 19.99 -17.41 -15.17
CA ALA A 40 21.18 -16.80 -14.56
C ALA A 40 21.07 -16.68 -13.02
N SER A 41 19.89 -16.29 -12.52
CA SER A 41 19.64 -16.07 -11.09
C SER A 41 19.59 -17.35 -10.28
N SER A 42 19.31 -18.51 -10.89
CA SER A 42 19.24 -19.81 -10.20
C SER A 42 20.50 -20.15 -9.41
N SER A 43 21.64 -19.58 -9.81
CA SER A 43 22.92 -19.78 -9.16
C SER A 43 23.24 -18.74 -8.06
N CYS A 44 22.37 -17.74 -7.86
CA CYS A 44 22.52 -16.61 -6.93
C CYS A 44 21.31 -16.48 -5.98
N LEU A 45 20.84 -17.61 -5.44
CA LEU A 45 19.75 -17.63 -4.45
C LEU A 45 20.25 -17.55 -3.00
N THR A 46 21.56 -17.54 -2.76
CA THR A 46 22.12 -17.51 -1.39
C THR A 46 23.45 -16.77 -1.34
N ASN A 47 23.63 -15.89 -0.34
CA ASN A 47 24.86 -15.13 -0.10
C ASN A 47 25.39 -14.43 -1.36
N SER A 48 24.50 -13.71 -2.05
CA SER A 48 24.76 -13.23 -3.39
C SER A 48 24.06 -11.91 -3.70
N THR A 49 24.50 -11.27 -4.79
CA THR A 49 23.87 -10.09 -5.36
C THR A 49 23.44 -10.37 -6.80
N ILE A 50 22.17 -10.18 -7.10
CA ILE A 50 21.59 -10.21 -8.44
C ILE A 50 21.46 -8.77 -8.92
N VAL A 51 21.93 -8.46 -10.13
CA VAL A 51 22.03 -7.08 -10.63
C VAL A 51 21.39 -6.95 -12.00
N PHE A 52 20.42 -6.06 -12.12
CA PHE A 52 19.93 -5.53 -13.38
C PHE A 52 20.72 -4.26 -13.66
N SER A 53 21.48 -4.25 -14.76
CA SER A 53 22.53 -3.25 -14.99
C SER A 53 21.96 -1.87 -15.38
N ALA A 54 22.62 -0.81 -14.92
CA ALA A 54 22.30 0.56 -15.32
C ALA A 54 22.39 0.74 -16.85
N GLY A 55 21.58 1.65 -17.38
CA GLY A 55 21.52 1.94 -18.83
C GLY A 55 20.85 0.85 -19.66
N GLN A 56 20.17 -0.10 -19.01
CA GLN A 56 19.37 -1.14 -19.66
C GLN A 56 17.91 -1.02 -19.23
N THR A 57 16.99 -1.33 -20.14
CA THR A 57 15.58 -1.59 -19.81
C THR A 57 15.30 -3.07 -20.04
N TYR A 58 14.96 -3.82 -19.00
CA TYR A 58 14.66 -5.25 -19.08
C TYR A 58 13.17 -5.45 -19.36
N ASN A 59 12.83 -6.14 -20.45
CA ASN A 59 11.46 -6.44 -20.85
C ASN A 59 11.02 -7.75 -20.20
N LEU A 60 10.15 -7.68 -19.20
CA LEU A 60 9.62 -8.86 -18.52
C LEU A 60 8.28 -9.22 -19.15
N LEU A 61 8.28 -9.95 -20.27
CA LEU A 61 7.04 -10.31 -20.96
C LEU A 61 6.30 -11.46 -20.28
N THR A 62 7.00 -12.21 -19.43
CA THR A 62 6.42 -13.20 -18.54
C THR A 62 6.82 -12.94 -17.07
N PRO A 63 6.04 -13.44 -16.09
CA PRO A 63 6.28 -13.20 -14.68
C PRO A 63 7.62 -13.77 -14.18
N LEU A 64 8.25 -13.02 -13.28
CA LEU A 64 9.52 -13.35 -12.65
C LEU A 64 9.29 -13.80 -11.21
N SER A 65 9.76 -15.00 -10.85
CA SER A 65 9.58 -15.56 -9.51
C SER A 65 10.91 -15.98 -8.89
N PHE A 66 11.35 -15.22 -7.89
CA PHE A 66 12.49 -15.55 -7.04
C PHE A 66 11.98 -16.22 -5.77
N THR A 67 12.35 -17.49 -5.59
CA THR A 67 11.98 -18.27 -4.40
C THR A 67 13.22 -18.82 -3.71
N ASN A 68 13.10 -19.11 -2.42
CA ASN A 68 14.18 -19.64 -1.59
C ASN A 68 15.41 -18.72 -1.50
N LEU A 69 15.20 -17.40 -1.58
CA LEU A 69 16.28 -16.44 -1.34
C LEU A 69 16.75 -16.50 0.11
N ASN A 70 18.06 -16.41 0.32
CA ASN A 70 18.66 -16.40 1.65
C ASN A 70 19.91 -15.49 1.66
N ASN A 71 19.81 -14.31 2.28
CA ASN A 71 20.89 -13.32 2.28
C ASN A 71 21.25 -12.90 0.84
N VAL A 72 20.28 -12.27 0.16
CA VAL A 72 20.40 -11.87 -1.26
C VAL A 72 20.03 -10.40 -1.47
N ASP A 73 20.88 -9.69 -2.19
CA ASP A 73 20.58 -8.36 -2.73
C ASP A 73 20.06 -8.48 -4.17
N LEU A 74 18.86 -7.97 -4.44
CA LEU A 74 18.27 -7.75 -5.77
C LEU A 74 18.39 -6.26 -6.11
N LEU A 75 19.33 -5.93 -6.99
CA LEU A 75 19.65 -4.54 -7.36
C LEU A 75 19.14 -4.22 -8.77
N PHE A 76 18.15 -3.34 -8.87
CA PHE A 76 17.58 -2.83 -10.09
C PHE A 76 18.19 -1.47 -10.45
N GLU A 77 19.41 -1.50 -11.00
CA GLU A 77 20.09 -0.27 -11.46
C GLU A 77 19.58 0.19 -12.84
N GLY A 78 19.13 -0.76 -13.65
CA GLY A 78 18.40 -0.53 -14.90
C GLY A 78 16.89 -0.45 -14.69
N ASN A 79 16.16 -0.12 -15.75
CA ASN A 79 14.70 -0.08 -15.76
C ASN A 79 14.13 -1.46 -16.07
N VAL A 80 12.87 -1.67 -15.72
CA VAL A 80 12.06 -2.85 -16.00
C VAL A 80 10.79 -2.38 -16.70
N SER A 81 10.46 -3.00 -17.83
CA SER A 81 9.22 -2.76 -18.55
C SER A 81 8.37 -4.03 -18.54
N LEU A 82 7.12 -3.90 -18.14
CA LEU A 82 6.08 -4.91 -18.45
C LEU A 82 5.69 -4.79 -19.93
N PRO A 83 4.95 -5.77 -20.52
CA PRO A 83 4.42 -5.60 -21.86
C PRO A 83 3.49 -4.40 -21.93
N SER A 84 3.66 -3.59 -22.98
CA SER A 84 2.79 -2.45 -23.24
C SER A 84 1.58 -2.80 -24.11
N ASP A 85 1.36 -4.05 -24.50
CA ASP A 85 0.18 -4.44 -25.29
C ASP A 85 -0.85 -5.11 -24.36
N VAL A 86 -2.04 -4.53 -24.26
CA VAL A 86 -3.12 -5.00 -23.37
C VAL A 86 -3.41 -6.48 -23.62
N SER A 87 -3.61 -6.90 -24.86
CA SER A 87 -3.97 -8.29 -25.18
C SER A 87 -2.83 -9.28 -24.86
N VAL A 88 -1.57 -8.86 -24.98
CA VAL A 88 -0.42 -9.68 -24.54
C VAL A 88 -0.45 -9.87 -23.03
N VAL A 89 -0.70 -8.81 -22.28
CA VAL A 89 -0.80 -8.87 -20.81
C VAL A 89 -1.98 -9.74 -20.38
N GLU A 90 -3.17 -9.53 -20.95
CA GLU A 90 -4.37 -10.31 -20.63
C GLU A 90 -4.15 -11.81 -20.89
N ALA A 91 -3.45 -12.18 -21.97
CA ALA A 91 -3.12 -13.57 -22.26
C ALA A 91 -2.20 -14.20 -21.20
N VAL A 92 -1.29 -13.42 -20.62
CA VAL A 92 -0.42 -13.86 -19.52
C VAL A 92 -1.23 -13.99 -18.23
N VAL A 93 -1.99 -12.95 -17.86
CA VAL A 93 -2.79 -12.93 -16.61
C VAL A 93 -3.88 -13.99 -16.62
N GLY A 94 -4.50 -14.23 -17.78
CA GLY A 94 -5.52 -15.27 -17.98
C GLY A 94 -4.98 -16.70 -17.93
N ASN A 95 -3.65 -16.88 -17.86
CA ASN A 95 -3.04 -18.19 -17.75
C ASN A 95 -2.52 -18.45 -16.31
N PRO A 96 -3.28 -19.14 -15.45
CA PRO A 96 -2.91 -19.37 -14.05
C PRO A 96 -1.67 -20.26 -13.88
N LYS A 97 -1.19 -20.93 -14.95
CA LYS A 97 0.05 -21.71 -14.91
C LYS A 97 1.30 -20.83 -15.03
N ILE A 98 1.15 -19.62 -15.57
CA ILE A 98 2.25 -18.66 -15.80
C ILE A 98 2.13 -17.50 -14.80
N TYR A 99 0.91 -16.99 -14.60
CA TYR A 99 0.63 -15.89 -13.71
C TYR A 99 0.00 -16.36 -12.40
N SER A 100 0.77 -16.27 -11.32
CA SER A 100 0.31 -16.64 -9.97
C SER A 100 -0.29 -15.46 -9.18
N GLY A 101 -0.79 -14.44 -9.88
CA GLY A 101 -1.39 -13.25 -9.28
C GLY A 101 -0.46 -12.05 -9.10
N ARG A 102 0.84 -12.15 -9.40
CA ARG A 102 1.81 -11.02 -9.40
C ARG A 102 2.87 -11.22 -10.47
N TRP A 103 3.35 -10.11 -11.05
CA TRP A 103 4.37 -10.14 -12.10
C TRP A 103 5.77 -10.42 -11.58
N ILE A 104 6.09 -9.89 -10.40
CA ILE A 104 7.37 -10.12 -9.72
C ILE A 104 7.09 -10.68 -8.33
N THR A 105 7.52 -11.91 -8.07
CA THR A 105 7.36 -12.58 -6.78
C THR A 105 8.71 -12.78 -6.11
N VAL A 106 8.82 -12.42 -4.84
CA VAL A 106 10.04 -12.54 -4.02
C VAL A 106 9.70 -13.27 -2.72
N LYS A 107 10.33 -14.43 -2.51
CA LYS A 107 10.16 -15.25 -1.31
C LYS A 107 11.50 -15.70 -0.75
N GLY A 108 11.65 -15.64 0.57
CA GLY A 108 12.88 -16.05 1.23
C GLY A 108 13.11 -15.39 2.59
N LYS A 109 14.38 -15.22 2.95
CA LYS A 109 14.82 -14.52 4.15
C LYS A 109 16.05 -13.67 3.86
N ASP A 110 16.22 -12.60 4.63
CA ASP A 110 17.35 -11.68 4.54
C ASP A 110 17.51 -11.16 3.09
N VAL A 111 16.50 -10.45 2.59
CA VAL A 111 16.47 -9.96 1.20
C VAL A 111 16.48 -8.45 1.18
N ARG A 112 17.36 -7.88 0.36
CA ARG A 112 17.29 -6.47 -0.04
C ARG A 112 16.79 -6.38 -1.48
N PHE A 113 15.75 -5.60 -1.71
CA PHE A 113 15.18 -5.30 -3.01
C PHE A 113 15.33 -3.79 -3.26
N ALA A 114 16.29 -3.40 -4.07
CA ALA A 114 16.66 -1.99 -4.21
C ALA A 114 16.65 -1.54 -5.67
N GLY A 115 16.05 -0.39 -5.94
CA GLY A 115 16.17 0.33 -7.21
C GLY A 115 17.35 1.32 -7.20
N SER A 116 17.62 1.93 -8.35
CA SER A 116 18.62 2.97 -8.47
C SER A 116 18.15 4.28 -7.82
N GLY A 117 19.04 4.95 -7.09
CA GLY A 117 18.80 6.32 -6.60
C GLY A 117 18.94 7.41 -7.68
N LYS A 118 19.27 7.05 -8.93
CA LYS A 118 19.36 7.97 -10.06
C LYS A 118 17.98 8.28 -10.63
N GLU A 119 17.81 9.45 -11.22
CA GLU A 119 16.53 9.86 -11.82
C GLU A 119 16.11 8.95 -12.99
N ASP A 120 17.06 8.51 -13.82
CA ASP A 120 16.86 7.78 -15.07
C ASP A 120 16.96 6.23 -14.96
N GLY A 121 17.29 5.70 -13.78
CA GLY A 121 17.47 4.26 -13.55
C GLY A 121 16.54 3.68 -12.48
N GLY A 122 16.33 2.37 -12.47
CA GLY A 122 15.53 1.67 -11.45
C GLY A 122 14.02 1.89 -11.52
N TRP A 123 13.49 2.31 -12.69
CA TRP A 123 12.05 2.40 -12.91
C TRP A 123 11.41 1.06 -13.21
N PHE A 124 10.21 0.84 -12.69
CA PHE A 124 9.32 -0.24 -13.08
C PHE A 124 8.13 0.35 -13.84
N GLU A 125 8.06 0.11 -15.16
CA GLU A 125 7.05 0.66 -16.06
C GLU A 125 5.91 -0.34 -16.29
N GLY A 126 4.69 0.04 -15.94
CA GLY A 126 3.50 -0.81 -16.03
C GLY A 126 2.62 -0.56 -17.25
N HIS A 127 2.79 0.59 -17.92
CA HIS A 127 1.99 0.98 -19.11
C HIS A 127 0.48 1.01 -18.84
N GLY A 128 0.05 1.55 -17.70
CA GLY A 128 -1.35 1.64 -17.26
C GLY A 128 -2.25 2.58 -18.06
N GLU A 129 -1.71 3.59 -18.77
CA GLU A 129 -2.53 4.62 -19.45
C GLU A 129 -3.55 4.02 -20.44
N GLN A 130 -3.11 3.06 -21.23
CA GLN A 130 -3.96 2.35 -22.20
C GLN A 130 -5.07 1.50 -21.55
N TRP A 131 -5.00 1.26 -20.24
CA TRP A 131 -6.01 0.50 -19.50
C TRP A 131 -7.12 1.39 -18.99
N TRP A 132 -6.75 2.54 -18.43
CA TRP A 132 -7.66 3.39 -17.66
C TRP A 132 -8.66 4.18 -18.50
N SER A 133 -8.39 4.33 -19.80
CA SER A 133 -9.34 4.90 -20.76
C SER A 133 -10.30 3.86 -21.38
N MET A 134 -10.09 2.56 -21.13
CA MET A 134 -10.97 1.50 -21.63
C MET A 134 -12.25 1.39 -20.80
N ALA A 135 -13.39 1.34 -21.48
CA ALA A 135 -14.68 1.09 -20.83
C ALA A 135 -14.72 -0.30 -20.17
N GLY A 136 -15.20 -0.37 -18.93
CA GLY A 136 -15.33 -1.63 -18.17
C GLY A 136 -14.00 -2.17 -17.60
N ASN A 137 -12.96 -1.34 -17.55
CA ASN A 137 -11.67 -1.66 -16.93
C ASN A 137 -11.58 -1.18 -15.47
N ASP A 138 -12.68 -1.33 -14.74
CA ASP A 138 -12.89 -0.84 -13.37
C ASP A 138 -12.69 -1.94 -12.30
N ASN A 139 -12.21 -3.11 -12.71
CA ASN A 139 -11.98 -4.26 -11.83
C ASN A 139 -10.70 -5.02 -12.19
N ASN A 140 -10.20 -5.83 -11.26
CA ASN A 140 -8.92 -6.54 -11.35
C ASN A 140 -8.87 -7.73 -12.33
N THR A 141 -9.93 -7.96 -13.11
CA THR A 141 -9.95 -9.07 -14.08
C THR A 141 -8.94 -8.83 -15.21
N TYR A 142 -8.06 -9.80 -15.45
CA TYR A 142 -6.98 -9.76 -16.45
C TYR A 142 -5.94 -8.64 -16.30
N ARG A 143 -5.96 -7.87 -15.21
CA ARG A 143 -4.98 -6.81 -14.95
C ARG A 143 -3.75 -7.34 -14.21
N PRO A 144 -2.54 -6.92 -14.59
CA PRO A 144 -1.32 -7.34 -13.91
C PRO A 144 -1.11 -6.50 -12.64
N HIS A 145 -0.89 -7.20 -11.55
CA HIS A 145 -0.39 -6.62 -10.30
C HIS A 145 1.14 -6.81 -10.23
N PHE A 146 1.87 -5.85 -9.66
CA PHE A 146 3.33 -5.83 -9.72
C PHE A 146 3.99 -6.85 -8.79
N PHE A 147 4.08 -6.56 -7.49
CA PHE A 147 4.98 -7.24 -6.56
C PHE A 147 4.23 -8.10 -5.54
N SER A 148 4.77 -9.28 -5.24
CA SER A 148 4.45 -10.05 -4.02
C SER A 148 5.72 -10.33 -3.24
N PHE A 149 5.74 -9.90 -1.98
CA PHE A 149 6.78 -10.22 -1.02
C PHE A 149 6.25 -11.15 0.08
N SER A 150 6.96 -12.26 0.29
CA SER A 150 6.78 -13.13 1.46
C SER A 150 8.16 -13.45 2.02
N VAL A 151 8.68 -12.51 2.81
CA VAL A 151 10.08 -12.50 3.25
C VAL A 151 10.19 -12.18 4.74
N THR A 152 11.09 -12.87 5.44
CA THR A 152 11.56 -12.47 6.77
C THR A 152 12.83 -11.64 6.64
N ASN A 153 12.91 -10.49 7.31
CA ASN A 153 14.01 -9.52 7.17
C ASN A 153 14.10 -8.99 5.74
N LEU A 154 13.09 -8.22 5.34
CA LEU A 154 12.98 -7.61 4.02
C LEU A 154 13.39 -6.13 4.08
N LYS A 155 14.24 -5.70 3.15
CA LYS A 155 14.53 -4.29 2.90
C LYS A 155 14.12 -3.92 1.48
N ILE A 156 13.26 -2.92 1.31
CA ILE A 156 12.85 -2.36 0.03
C ILE A 156 13.35 -0.91 -0.02
N GLU A 157 14.12 -0.52 -1.03
CA GLU A 157 14.72 0.82 -1.07
C GLU A 157 14.73 1.42 -2.48
N ASN A 158 14.45 2.73 -2.58
CA ASN A 158 14.59 3.50 -3.83
C ASN A 158 13.79 2.92 -5.01
N ILE A 159 12.55 2.51 -4.75
CA ILE A 159 11.68 1.94 -5.79
C ILE A 159 10.86 3.03 -6.44
N LYS A 160 10.81 3.02 -7.78
CA LYS A 160 10.00 3.93 -8.58
C LYS A 160 9.12 3.12 -9.52
N VAL A 161 7.80 3.30 -9.42
CA VAL A 161 6.82 2.61 -10.27
C VAL A 161 6.07 3.65 -11.09
N LEU A 162 6.06 3.47 -12.41
CA LEU A 162 5.42 4.37 -13.35
C LEU A 162 4.24 3.66 -14.03
N LYS A 163 3.07 4.28 -13.95
CA LYS A 163 1.82 3.84 -14.59
C LYS A 163 1.49 2.36 -14.28
N PRO A 164 1.40 1.95 -13.02
CA PRO A 164 1.01 0.58 -12.72
C PRO A 164 -0.41 0.30 -13.21
N VAL A 165 -0.68 -0.85 -13.82
CA VAL A 165 -2.05 -1.11 -14.33
C VAL A 165 -3.07 -1.19 -13.18
N ALA A 166 -2.70 -1.87 -12.10
CA ALA A 166 -3.51 -2.08 -10.89
C ALA A 166 -2.59 -2.17 -9.65
N TRP A 167 -2.86 -3.06 -8.69
CA TRP A 167 -2.15 -3.14 -7.41
C TRP A 167 -0.62 -3.25 -7.53
N VAL A 168 0.09 -2.46 -6.73
CA VAL A 168 1.55 -2.38 -6.80
C VAL A 168 2.22 -3.36 -5.85
N PHE A 169 2.08 -3.20 -4.54
CA PHE A 169 2.78 -4.04 -3.56
C PHE A 169 1.81 -4.91 -2.75
N SER A 170 2.04 -6.22 -2.72
CA SER A 170 1.53 -7.10 -1.65
C SER A 170 2.69 -7.52 -0.77
N ILE A 171 2.65 -7.15 0.51
CA ILE A 171 3.75 -7.35 1.46
C ILE A 171 3.25 -8.18 2.65
N GLY A 172 3.75 -9.41 2.72
CA GLY A 172 3.63 -10.29 3.87
C GLY A 172 5.00 -10.66 4.45
N GLY A 173 5.00 -11.39 5.56
CA GLY A 173 6.21 -11.81 6.27
C GLY A 173 6.45 -11.00 7.54
N SER A 174 7.72 -10.79 7.90
CA SER A 174 8.08 -10.11 9.15
C SER A 174 9.42 -9.37 9.07
N ASN A 175 9.55 -8.33 9.89
CA ASN A 175 10.71 -7.44 9.92
C ASN A 175 10.93 -6.80 8.53
N VAL A 176 10.01 -5.92 8.15
CA VAL A 176 10.01 -5.26 6.85
C VAL A 176 10.42 -3.80 7.03
N GLU A 177 11.34 -3.35 6.20
CA GLU A 177 11.78 -1.97 6.12
C GLU A 177 11.65 -1.51 4.67
N MET A 178 10.88 -0.45 4.41
CA MET A 178 10.71 0.13 3.08
C MET A 178 11.02 1.61 3.13
N ARG A 179 11.91 2.08 2.26
CA ARG A 179 12.33 3.49 2.21
C ARG A 179 12.35 4.05 0.80
N ASN A 180 12.06 5.34 0.68
CA ASN A 180 12.20 6.13 -0.54
C ASN A 180 11.47 5.47 -1.71
N THR A 181 10.15 5.37 -1.60
CA THR A 181 9.33 4.80 -2.67
C THR A 181 8.52 5.89 -3.35
N PHE A 182 8.44 5.81 -4.68
CA PHE A 182 7.62 6.67 -5.52
C PHE A 182 6.73 5.84 -6.44
N ILE A 183 5.43 6.15 -6.48
CA ILE A 183 4.47 5.56 -7.41
C ILE A 183 3.72 6.68 -8.12
N ASP A 184 3.73 6.68 -9.45
CA ASP A 184 2.96 7.64 -10.26
C ASP A 184 2.00 6.91 -11.21
N ALA A 185 0.72 6.96 -10.86
CA ALA A 185 -0.38 6.46 -11.66
C ALA A 185 -1.34 7.58 -12.13
N ARG A 186 -0.94 8.85 -12.08
CA ARG A 186 -1.76 9.95 -12.61
C ARG A 186 -2.05 9.71 -14.08
N SER A 187 -3.31 9.76 -14.50
CA SER A 187 -3.70 9.59 -15.91
C SER A 187 -4.02 10.93 -16.58
N SER A 188 -3.89 10.97 -17.91
CA SER A 188 -4.24 12.10 -18.75
C SER A 188 -5.66 12.03 -19.34
N ASP A 189 -6.22 10.83 -19.49
CA ASP A 189 -7.50 10.60 -20.16
C ASP A 189 -8.40 9.53 -19.51
N GLY A 190 -8.00 8.97 -18.36
CA GLY A 190 -8.75 7.94 -17.63
C GLY A 190 -8.65 8.08 -16.11
N PHE A 191 -9.24 7.12 -15.39
CA PHE A 191 -9.11 7.00 -13.94
C PHE A 191 -8.28 5.74 -13.60
N PRO A 192 -7.21 5.85 -12.80
CA PRO A 192 -6.33 4.73 -12.49
C PRO A 192 -6.94 3.77 -11.46
N PHE A 193 -7.99 3.04 -11.85
CA PHE A 193 -8.73 2.10 -11.02
C PHE A 193 -7.83 1.07 -10.34
N ASN A 194 -7.98 0.93 -9.02
CA ASN A 194 -7.31 -0.08 -8.19
C ASN A 194 -5.79 -0.08 -8.37
N THR A 195 -5.20 1.11 -8.40
CA THR A 195 -3.75 1.30 -8.40
C THR A 195 -3.20 1.41 -6.98
N ASP A 196 -3.70 0.55 -6.09
CA ASP A 196 -3.33 0.46 -4.68
C ASP A 196 -1.81 0.44 -4.52
N GLY A 197 -1.30 1.30 -3.63
CA GLY A 197 0.13 1.36 -3.33
C GLY A 197 0.57 0.08 -2.65
N ILE A 198 0.10 -0.16 -1.42
CA ILE A 198 0.55 -1.27 -0.58
C ILE A 198 -0.63 -1.99 0.08
N ASP A 199 -0.79 -3.28 -0.20
CA ASP A 199 -1.52 -4.22 0.64
C ASP A 199 -0.57 -4.87 1.65
N LEU A 200 -0.76 -4.58 2.94
CA LEU A 200 0.15 -4.98 4.01
C LEU A 200 -0.50 -5.98 4.97
N SER A 201 0.13 -7.15 5.12
CA SER A 201 -0.22 -8.19 6.11
C SER A 201 0.97 -8.64 6.97
N ALA A 202 2.11 -7.92 6.89
CA ALA A 202 3.34 -8.24 7.59
C ALA A 202 3.41 -7.69 9.02
N SER A 203 4.34 -8.20 9.83
CA SER A 203 4.59 -7.75 11.21
C SER A 203 5.96 -7.10 11.39
N ASN A 204 6.10 -6.17 12.34
CA ASN A 204 7.31 -5.36 12.58
C ASN A 204 7.72 -4.63 11.30
N VAL A 205 6.92 -3.64 10.92
CA VAL A 205 7.04 -2.95 9.64
C VAL A 205 7.39 -1.49 9.86
N LEU A 206 8.40 -1.00 9.13
CA LEU A 206 8.69 0.41 8.96
C LEU A 206 8.61 0.76 7.48
N ILE A 207 7.71 1.68 7.14
CA ILE A 207 7.65 2.33 5.83
C ILE A 207 7.95 3.82 6.06
N ASP A 208 8.97 4.36 5.41
CA ASP A 208 9.43 5.73 5.62
C ASP A 208 9.71 6.40 4.27
N THR A 209 9.19 7.61 4.07
CA THR A 209 9.36 8.39 2.83
C THR A 209 8.71 7.67 1.65
N PHE A 210 7.39 7.83 1.56
CA PHE A 210 6.57 7.25 0.51
C PHE A 210 5.72 8.33 -0.14
N GLU A 211 5.98 8.58 -1.42
CA GLU A 211 5.19 9.45 -2.28
C GLU A 211 4.39 8.63 -3.28
N ILE A 212 3.09 8.89 -3.36
CA ILE A 212 2.19 8.20 -4.28
C ILE A 212 1.17 9.17 -4.89
N HIS A 213 0.93 8.98 -6.19
CA HIS A 213 -0.21 9.57 -6.87
C HIS A 213 -0.95 8.45 -7.58
N ASN A 214 -2.16 8.11 -7.14
CA ASN A 214 -2.89 6.95 -7.68
C ASN A 214 -4.41 7.21 -7.75
N GLY A 215 -5.20 6.15 -7.83
CA GLY A 215 -6.68 6.18 -7.82
C GLY A 215 -7.31 5.21 -6.83
N ASP A 216 -6.56 4.74 -5.83
CA ASP A 216 -7.04 3.81 -4.79
C ASP A 216 -6.22 3.99 -3.49
N ASP A 217 -6.26 3.05 -2.54
CA ASP A 217 -5.56 3.15 -1.26
C ASP A 217 -4.05 3.45 -1.45
N MET A 218 -3.50 4.38 -0.66
CA MET A 218 -2.04 4.54 -0.55
C MET A 218 -1.44 3.30 0.10
N ILE A 219 -2.07 2.87 1.19
CA ILE A 219 -1.80 1.64 1.90
C ILE A 219 -3.09 1.12 2.51
N ASN A 220 -3.23 -0.20 2.52
CA ASN A 220 -4.24 -0.94 3.25
C ASN A 220 -3.54 -1.92 4.20
N VAL A 221 -3.61 -1.64 5.51
CA VAL A 221 -3.05 -2.52 6.56
C VAL A 221 -4.15 -3.40 7.15
N SER A 222 -4.01 -4.72 7.07
CA SER A 222 -5.02 -5.66 7.55
C SER A 222 -4.41 -6.80 8.38
N PRO A 223 -5.19 -7.44 9.28
CA PRO A 223 -4.75 -8.64 9.99
C PRO A 223 -4.17 -9.70 9.03
N SER A 224 -3.13 -10.44 9.41
CA SER A 224 -2.50 -10.49 10.74
C SER A 224 -1.37 -9.46 10.97
N ALA A 225 -1.36 -8.32 10.26
CA ALA A 225 -0.34 -7.30 10.47
C ALA A 225 -0.30 -6.85 11.94
N SER A 226 0.91 -6.52 12.41
CA SER A 226 1.10 -5.99 13.77
C SER A 226 2.39 -5.19 13.87
N ASN A 227 2.39 -4.17 14.72
CA ASN A 227 3.56 -3.33 14.97
C ASN A 227 4.06 -2.67 13.68
N VAL A 228 3.21 -1.81 13.12
CA VAL A 228 3.42 -1.14 11.82
C VAL A 228 3.63 0.35 12.05
N THR A 229 4.65 0.91 11.45
CA THR A 229 4.87 2.36 11.38
C THR A 229 5.01 2.78 9.93
N VAL A 230 4.19 3.74 9.49
CA VAL A 230 4.28 4.38 8.18
C VAL A 230 4.42 5.87 8.41
N ARG A 231 5.45 6.50 7.83
CA ARG A 231 5.69 7.93 8.05
C ARG A 231 6.33 8.66 6.87
N ASN A 232 6.21 9.98 6.92
CA ASN A 232 6.71 10.90 5.89
C ASN A 232 6.04 10.59 4.54
N ILE A 233 4.74 10.87 4.50
CA ILE A 233 3.84 10.49 3.41
C ILE A 233 3.49 11.72 2.58
N ILE A 234 3.53 11.56 1.26
CA ILE A 234 2.90 12.49 0.30
C ILE A 234 1.96 11.67 -0.57
N ALA A 235 0.68 12.02 -0.58
CA ALA A 235 -0.34 11.24 -1.29
C ALA A 235 -1.33 12.14 -2.03
N SER A 236 -1.66 11.81 -3.28
CA SER A 236 -2.78 12.45 -3.99
C SER A 236 -3.56 11.52 -4.89
N GLY A 237 -4.84 11.84 -5.14
CA GLY A 237 -5.75 10.98 -5.91
C GLY A 237 -6.16 9.69 -5.17
N THR A 238 -5.72 9.52 -3.93
CA THR A 238 -5.78 8.25 -3.21
C THR A 238 -7.10 8.04 -2.48
N HIS A 239 -7.35 6.81 -2.07
CA HIS A 239 -8.44 6.44 -1.15
C HIS A 239 -7.98 6.31 0.30
N GLY A 240 -6.87 6.98 0.60
CA GLY A 240 -6.40 7.25 1.96
C GLY A 240 -5.33 6.30 2.47
N VAL A 241 -4.96 6.57 3.72
CA VAL A 241 -4.08 5.75 4.55
C VAL A 241 -4.99 4.85 5.38
N SER A 242 -5.18 3.63 4.88
CA SER A 242 -6.27 2.76 5.27
C SER A 242 -5.81 1.64 6.22
N ALA A 243 -6.61 1.40 7.25
CA ALA A 243 -6.61 0.15 8.00
C ALA A 243 -7.92 -0.60 7.68
N SER A 244 -7.85 -1.91 7.47
CA SER A 244 -9.04 -2.72 7.20
C SER A 244 -9.09 -3.98 8.04
N CYS A 245 -10.30 -4.49 8.21
CA CYS A 245 -10.55 -5.56 9.15
C CYS A 245 -11.74 -6.42 8.66
N SER A 246 -11.47 -7.68 8.39
CA SER A 246 -12.47 -8.67 7.94
C SER A 246 -12.40 -10.01 8.67
N SER A 247 -11.23 -10.35 9.22
CA SER A 247 -11.03 -11.55 10.03
C SER A 247 -9.76 -11.42 10.87
N GLY A 248 -9.64 -12.26 11.90
CA GLY A 248 -8.43 -12.34 12.73
C GLY A 248 -8.23 -11.15 13.66
N SER A 249 -6.97 -10.92 14.02
CA SER A 249 -6.56 -9.85 14.93
C SER A 249 -5.34 -9.10 14.41
N GLY A 250 -5.34 -7.78 14.53
CA GLY A 250 -4.22 -6.91 14.19
C GLY A 250 -4.14 -5.71 15.12
N GLY A 251 -3.03 -4.98 15.10
CA GLY A 251 -2.92 -3.77 15.91
C GLY A 251 -1.51 -3.23 16.11
N ASN A 252 -1.43 -2.12 16.84
CA ASN A 252 -0.24 -1.28 16.99
C ASN A 252 0.20 -0.72 15.64
N TYR A 253 -0.69 0.05 14.99
CA TYR A 253 -0.42 0.73 13.74
C TYR A 253 -0.26 2.22 14.01
N LEU A 254 0.84 2.80 13.55
CA LEU A 254 1.12 4.22 13.59
C LEU A 254 1.29 4.73 12.16
N PHE A 255 0.41 5.63 11.76
CA PHE A 255 0.54 6.42 10.54
C PHE A 255 0.84 7.86 10.95
N GLU A 256 1.98 8.43 10.53
CA GLU A 256 2.36 9.77 10.95
C GLU A 256 3.03 10.65 9.90
N ASN A 257 2.87 11.97 10.03
CA ASN A 257 3.48 12.98 9.17
C ASN A 257 3.07 12.78 7.69
N ALA A 258 1.80 13.07 7.40
CA ALA A 258 1.23 12.90 6.07
C ALA A 258 0.72 14.22 5.49
N LEU A 259 1.08 14.48 4.23
CA LEU A 259 0.41 15.46 3.38
C LEU A 259 -0.45 14.70 2.37
N ILE A 260 -1.77 14.86 2.46
CA ILE A 260 -2.74 14.23 1.56
C ILE A 260 -3.52 15.33 0.84
N TYR A 261 -3.61 15.26 -0.49
CA TYR A 261 -4.34 16.28 -1.24
C TYR A 261 -5.05 15.72 -2.46
N ASP A 262 -6.14 16.36 -2.88
CA ASP A 262 -6.92 15.95 -4.06
C ASP A 262 -7.27 14.45 -4.04
N SER A 263 -7.71 13.97 -2.88
CA SER A 263 -7.95 12.55 -2.59
C SER A 263 -9.40 12.29 -2.19
N LEU A 264 -9.87 11.07 -2.39
CA LEU A 264 -11.17 10.65 -1.90
C LEU A 264 -11.18 10.59 -0.37
N MET A 265 -10.15 9.98 0.24
CA MET A 265 -10.11 9.82 1.70
C MET A 265 -8.73 10.12 2.29
N GLY A 266 -8.70 10.47 3.57
CA GLY A 266 -7.49 10.72 4.36
C GLY A 266 -7.16 9.59 5.31
N ALA A 267 -7.50 9.75 6.59
CA ALA A 267 -7.37 8.71 7.61
C ALA A 267 -8.60 7.79 7.56
N ARG A 268 -8.39 6.51 7.20
CA ARG A 268 -9.50 5.60 6.87
C ARG A 268 -9.48 4.28 7.65
N PHE A 269 -10.64 3.87 8.17
CA PHE A 269 -10.87 2.52 8.67
C PHE A 269 -12.03 1.83 7.94
N LYS A 270 -11.83 0.56 7.58
CA LYS A 270 -12.79 -0.29 6.85
C LYS A 270 -13.05 -1.59 7.62
N GLY A 271 -14.15 -1.67 8.37
CA GLY A 271 -14.72 -2.93 8.83
C GLY A 271 -15.63 -3.51 7.75
N VAL A 272 -15.33 -4.73 7.29
CA VAL A 272 -16.08 -5.37 6.19
C VAL A 272 -17.44 -5.85 6.68
N LEU A 273 -18.50 -5.42 5.99
CA LEU A 273 -19.89 -5.75 6.32
C LEU A 273 -20.10 -7.27 6.43
N GLY A 274 -20.75 -7.70 7.52
CA GLY A 274 -21.07 -9.11 7.75
C GLY A 274 -19.88 -9.95 8.22
N THR A 275 -18.75 -9.32 8.52
CA THR A 275 -17.54 -9.98 9.03
C THR A 275 -17.10 -9.36 10.35
N THR A 276 -16.21 -10.06 11.07
CA THR A 276 -15.73 -9.59 12.37
C THR A 276 -14.27 -9.95 12.57
N CYS A 277 -13.60 -9.15 13.38
CA CYS A 277 -12.17 -9.20 13.64
C CYS A 277 -11.87 -8.28 14.83
N ASN A 278 -10.66 -8.35 15.37
CA ASN A 278 -10.20 -7.46 16.43
C ASN A 278 -9.11 -6.55 15.90
N MET A 279 -9.29 -5.24 16.01
CA MET A 279 -8.26 -4.25 15.69
C MET A 279 -7.99 -3.40 16.91
N THR A 280 -6.72 -3.29 17.32
CA THR A 280 -6.36 -2.51 18.50
C THR A 280 -5.23 -1.52 18.23
N ASN A 281 -5.23 -0.39 18.93
CA ASN A 281 -4.13 0.58 18.94
C ASN A 281 -3.75 1.05 17.53
N VAL A 282 -4.64 1.82 16.88
CA VAL A 282 -4.40 2.42 15.57
C VAL A 282 -4.35 3.93 15.72
N THR A 283 -3.28 4.56 15.25
CA THR A 283 -3.08 6.00 15.38
C THR A 283 -2.80 6.63 14.02
N TRP A 284 -3.56 7.68 13.68
CA TRP A 284 -3.22 8.63 12.62
C TRP A 284 -2.81 9.95 13.28
N ARG A 285 -1.59 10.43 13.01
CA ARG A 285 -1.05 11.63 13.67
C ARG A 285 -0.31 12.58 12.73
N ASN A 286 -0.47 13.89 12.93
CA ASN A 286 0.20 14.94 12.14
C ASN A 286 -0.17 14.83 10.65
N PHE A 287 -1.47 14.90 10.36
CA PHE A 287 -1.98 14.87 8.99
C PHE A 287 -2.35 16.29 8.56
N GLU A 288 -1.86 16.72 7.42
CA GLU A 288 -2.32 17.89 6.71
C GLU A 288 -3.07 17.45 5.45
N MET A 289 -4.32 17.90 5.31
CA MET A 289 -5.21 17.48 4.22
C MET A 289 -5.75 18.67 3.42
N ARG A 290 -5.76 18.56 2.09
CA ARG A 290 -6.24 19.63 1.21
C ARG A 290 -7.17 19.06 0.14
N ASN A 291 -8.39 19.61 0.02
CA ASN A 291 -9.35 19.15 -0.98
C ASN A 291 -9.58 17.62 -0.92
N VAL A 292 -9.97 17.11 0.26
CA VAL A 292 -10.22 15.68 0.49
C VAL A 292 -11.70 15.43 0.73
N SER A 293 -12.34 14.50 0.02
CA SER A 293 -13.80 14.27 0.17
C SER A 293 -14.17 13.78 1.56
N TYR A 294 -13.37 12.86 2.12
CA TYR A 294 -13.56 12.29 3.46
C TYR A 294 -12.24 12.34 4.25
N PRO A 295 -11.91 13.47 4.92
CA PRO A 295 -10.66 13.60 5.67
C PRO A 295 -10.47 12.53 6.74
N ILE A 296 -11.51 12.26 7.55
CA ILE A 296 -11.53 11.13 8.49
C ILE A 296 -12.76 10.27 8.19
N HIS A 297 -12.54 9.01 7.87
CA HIS A 297 -13.60 8.06 7.52
C HIS A 297 -13.44 6.74 8.25
N PHE A 298 -14.35 6.46 9.17
CA PHE A 298 -14.42 5.20 9.90
C PHE A 298 -15.78 4.56 9.62
N THR A 299 -15.77 3.33 9.10
CA THR A 299 -17.00 2.57 8.87
C THR A 299 -16.83 1.10 9.21
N GLU A 300 -17.86 0.48 9.78
CA GLU A 300 -17.95 -0.97 10.01
C GLU A 300 -18.86 -1.68 9.00
N THR A 301 -19.30 -0.98 7.96
CA THR A 301 -20.24 -1.47 6.95
C THR A 301 -19.65 -1.44 5.54
N TYR A 302 -18.31 -1.48 5.43
CA TYR A 302 -17.61 -1.43 4.14
C TYR A 302 -18.02 -2.61 3.25
N GLN A 303 -18.30 -2.30 1.98
CA GLN A 303 -18.57 -3.28 0.93
C GLN A 303 -17.54 -3.14 -0.18
N ASP A 304 -16.99 -4.26 -0.61
CA ASP A 304 -16.11 -4.34 -1.77
C ASP A 304 -16.97 -4.32 -3.05
N GLN A 305 -16.72 -3.34 -3.93
CA GLN A 305 -17.45 -3.20 -5.19
C GLN A 305 -17.23 -4.37 -6.15
N GLU A 306 -16.07 -5.05 -6.09
CA GLU A 306 -15.79 -6.23 -6.90
C GLU A 306 -16.47 -7.49 -6.34
N LYS A 307 -16.85 -7.46 -5.05
CA LYS A 307 -17.46 -8.58 -4.33
C LYS A 307 -18.63 -8.12 -3.45
N PRO A 308 -19.74 -7.61 -4.03
CA PRO A 308 -20.89 -7.19 -3.26
C PRO A 308 -21.44 -8.32 -2.41
N VAL A 309 -21.71 -8.06 -1.13
CA VAL A 309 -22.21 -9.09 -0.21
C VAL A 309 -23.73 -9.00 -0.10
N THR A 310 -24.44 -9.90 -0.78
CA THR A 310 -25.91 -10.00 -0.67
C THR A 310 -26.31 -10.73 0.62
N GLY A 311 -27.24 -10.15 1.39
CA GLY A 311 -27.78 -10.78 2.59
C GLY A 311 -26.81 -10.82 3.79
N ALA A 312 -25.79 -9.96 3.79
CA ALA A 312 -24.87 -9.82 4.90
C ALA A 312 -25.60 -9.47 6.21
N ALA A 313 -25.19 -10.09 7.31
CA ALA A 313 -25.73 -9.78 8.62
C ALA A 313 -25.17 -8.43 9.11
N THR A 314 -25.98 -7.36 9.02
CA THR A 314 -25.59 -5.99 9.39
C THR A 314 -25.20 -5.82 10.86
N ARG A 315 -25.55 -6.78 11.72
CA ARG A 315 -25.16 -6.79 13.15
C ARG A 315 -23.75 -7.32 13.43
N ILE A 316 -23.09 -7.91 12.42
CA ILE A 316 -21.73 -8.44 12.57
C ILE A 316 -20.78 -7.33 12.13
N ALA A 317 -19.96 -6.87 13.07
CA ALA A 317 -19.02 -5.77 12.90
C ALA A 317 -17.65 -6.11 13.49
N ALA A 318 -16.65 -5.27 13.21
CA ALA A 318 -15.34 -5.35 13.83
C ALA A 318 -15.41 -4.99 15.32
N PHE A 319 -14.45 -5.47 16.12
CA PHE A 319 -14.19 -4.94 17.46
C PHE A 319 -12.93 -4.09 17.38
N THR A 320 -13.11 -2.79 17.52
CA THR A 320 -12.07 -1.77 17.45
C THR A 320 -11.84 -1.15 18.83
N LYS A 321 -10.57 -1.07 19.24
CA LYS A 321 -10.21 -0.48 20.54
C LYS A 321 -8.93 0.34 20.49
N GLY A 322 -8.93 1.51 21.12
CA GLY A 322 -7.71 2.32 21.24
C GLY A 322 -7.35 3.01 19.93
N PHE A 323 -8.33 3.61 19.25
CA PHE A 323 -8.07 4.35 18.01
C PHE A 323 -7.79 5.81 18.36
N THR A 324 -6.80 6.42 17.72
CA THR A 324 -6.37 7.80 17.98
C THR A 324 -6.21 8.59 16.69
N TRP A 325 -6.80 9.78 16.67
CA TRP A 325 -6.59 10.80 15.65
C TRP A 325 -6.01 12.04 16.34
N GLU A 326 -4.77 12.38 16.01
CA GLU A 326 -4.02 13.44 16.71
C GLU A 326 -3.43 14.45 15.72
N ASN A 327 -3.65 15.74 15.97
CA ASN A 327 -3.10 16.83 15.16
C ASN A 327 -3.40 16.65 13.66
N ILE A 328 -4.70 16.65 13.34
CA ILE A 328 -5.20 16.50 11.98
C ILE A 328 -5.86 17.80 11.54
N THR A 329 -5.31 18.41 10.50
CA THR A 329 -5.81 19.66 9.93
C THR A 329 -6.17 19.46 8.46
N GLY A 330 -7.23 20.10 7.98
CA GLY A 330 -7.47 20.08 6.54
C GLY A 330 -8.77 20.67 6.04
N THR A 331 -8.95 20.56 4.72
CA THR A 331 -10.13 21.06 4.00
C THR A 331 -10.84 19.94 3.27
N THR A 332 -12.17 19.92 3.35
CA THR A 332 -12.99 19.04 2.53
C THR A 332 -12.98 19.51 1.07
N ALA A 333 -13.30 18.60 0.15
CA ALA A 333 -13.56 18.94 -1.23
C ALA A 333 -14.91 19.68 -1.39
N ASP A 334 -15.00 20.57 -2.39
CA ASP A 334 -16.26 21.25 -2.76
C ASP A 334 -17.35 20.28 -3.21
N VAL A 335 -16.93 19.17 -3.83
CA VAL A 335 -17.78 18.09 -4.32
C VAL A 335 -17.20 16.78 -3.81
N ILE A 336 -18.05 15.94 -3.22
CA ILE A 336 -17.65 14.60 -2.80
C ILE A 336 -17.45 13.72 -4.03
N GLY A 337 -16.34 13.01 -4.05
CA GLY A 337 -16.09 11.90 -4.96
C GLY A 337 -14.83 12.06 -5.80
N ASP A 338 -14.60 11.03 -6.60
CA ASP A 338 -13.56 10.96 -7.63
C ASP A 338 -14.05 10.10 -8.82
N GLY A 339 -13.15 9.81 -9.77
CA GLY A 339 -13.45 9.00 -10.94
C GLY A 339 -13.73 7.52 -10.67
N SER A 340 -13.64 7.05 -9.42
CA SER A 340 -13.92 5.65 -9.07
C SER A 340 -15.43 5.32 -8.97
N CYS A 341 -16.31 6.32 -9.05
CA CYS A 341 -17.75 6.10 -8.99
C CYS A 341 -18.30 5.52 -10.30
N VAL A 342 -18.50 4.20 -10.31
CA VAL A 342 -19.06 3.45 -11.45
C VAL A 342 -20.43 2.82 -11.15
N THR A 343 -20.98 3.06 -9.96
CA THR A 343 -22.29 2.57 -9.49
C THR A 343 -23.19 3.72 -9.05
N ASP A 344 -24.51 3.49 -8.99
CA ASP A 344 -25.48 4.41 -8.36
C ASP A 344 -26.28 3.68 -7.27
N PRO A 345 -26.08 4.00 -5.98
CA PRO A 345 -25.13 5.00 -5.47
C PRO A 345 -23.66 4.57 -5.67
N CYS A 346 -22.72 5.52 -5.63
CA CYS A 346 -21.28 5.24 -5.67
C CYS A 346 -20.88 4.26 -4.56
N TRP A 347 -19.85 3.44 -4.77
CA TRP A 347 -19.38 2.46 -3.78
C TRP A 347 -18.92 3.12 -2.45
N TYR A 348 -18.40 4.34 -2.52
CA TYR A 348 -17.97 5.12 -1.36
C TYR A 348 -19.12 5.89 -0.68
N ALA A 349 -20.37 5.68 -1.13
CA ALA A 349 -21.50 6.41 -0.59
C ALA A 349 -21.62 6.17 0.92
N SER A 350 -21.70 7.26 1.68
CA SER A 350 -21.75 7.24 3.14
C SER A 350 -23.06 7.84 3.64
N LEU A 351 -23.45 7.46 4.87
CA LEU A 351 -24.65 7.99 5.52
C LEU A 351 -24.61 9.52 5.57
N ASP A 352 -25.70 10.15 5.11
CA ASP A 352 -25.87 11.61 5.08
C ASP A 352 -24.67 12.38 4.50
N GLN A 353 -24.02 11.80 3.48
CA GLN A 353 -22.85 12.39 2.86
C GLN A 353 -23.12 13.81 2.33
N ASN A 354 -22.23 14.74 2.64
CA ASN A 354 -22.24 16.09 2.07
C ASN A 354 -20.87 16.76 2.24
N PRO A 355 -20.52 17.75 1.39
CA PRO A 355 -19.18 18.36 1.39
C PRO A 355 -18.88 19.19 2.64
N ASP A 356 -19.87 19.48 3.50
CA ASP A 356 -19.65 20.20 4.75
C ASP A 356 -19.14 19.28 5.88
N LYS A 357 -19.19 17.96 5.70
CA LYS A 357 -18.76 16.97 6.71
C LYS A 357 -17.32 16.52 6.50
N GLY A 358 -16.48 16.67 7.53
CA GLY A 358 -15.07 16.27 7.51
C GLY A 358 -14.78 14.96 8.26
N LEU A 359 -15.69 14.55 9.14
CA LEU A 359 -15.54 13.39 10.01
C LEU A 359 -16.73 12.46 9.86
N TYR A 360 -16.48 11.19 9.52
CA TYR A 360 -17.49 10.13 9.52
C TYR A 360 -17.05 9.04 10.49
N LEU A 361 -17.84 8.83 11.54
CA LEU A 361 -17.63 7.85 12.60
C LEU A 361 -18.82 6.89 12.66
N LEU A 362 -18.85 5.93 11.74
CA LEU A 362 -19.98 5.05 11.51
C LEU A 362 -19.79 3.70 12.22
N CYS A 363 -19.94 3.72 13.55
CA CYS A 363 -19.87 2.55 14.39
C CYS A 363 -21.21 1.83 14.51
N GLN A 364 -21.15 0.51 14.67
CA GLN A 364 -22.29 -0.35 14.98
C GLN A 364 -22.87 0.02 16.35
N ASP A 365 -22.02 0.04 17.39
CA ASP A 365 -22.33 0.51 18.74
C ASP A 365 -21.04 0.69 19.57
N HIS A 366 -21.17 1.20 20.80
CA HIS A 366 -20.05 1.38 21.73
C HIS A 366 -19.39 0.07 22.19
N ALA A 367 -20.05 -1.09 22.09
CA ALA A 367 -19.38 -2.35 22.41
C ALA A 367 -18.36 -2.74 21.33
N HIS A 368 -18.61 -2.33 20.08
CA HIS A 368 -17.72 -2.56 18.93
C HIS A 368 -16.65 -1.47 18.77
N CYS A 369 -16.94 -0.22 19.16
CA CYS A 369 -15.99 0.89 19.11
C CYS A 369 -15.67 1.43 20.51
N GLN A 370 -14.50 1.11 21.04
CA GLN A 370 -14.10 1.48 22.40
C GLN A 370 -12.82 2.31 22.43
N ASP A 371 -12.71 3.24 23.38
CA ASP A 371 -11.45 3.94 23.68
C ASP A 371 -10.91 4.72 22.47
N PHE A 372 -11.79 5.52 21.86
CA PHE A 372 -11.43 6.40 20.75
C PHE A 372 -11.01 7.77 21.28
N HIS A 373 -9.94 8.32 20.71
CA HIS A 373 -9.37 9.60 21.14
C HIS A 373 -9.09 10.50 19.95
N PHE A 374 -9.50 11.76 20.09
CA PHE A 374 -9.33 12.83 19.13
C PHE A 374 -8.68 14.01 19.85
N SER A 375 -7.64 14.59 19.26
CA SER A 375 -7.00 15.78 19.80
C SER A 375 -6.39 16.62 18.68
N GLY A 376 -6.56 17.94 18.75
CA GLY A 376 -6.05 18.84 17.72
C GLY A 376 -6.66 18.60 16.33
N ILE A 377 -7.97 18.40 16.26
CA ILE A 377 -8.71 18.24 15.00
C ILE A 377 -9.18 19.61 14.50
N ASP A 378 -8.71 20.05 13.32
CA ASP A 378 -9.15 21.29 12.66
C ASP A 378 -9.52 21.00 11.19
N LEU A 379 -10.74 20.52 11.01
CA LEU A 379 -11.31 20.25 9.69
C LEU A 379 -12.24 21.39 9.27
N ARG A 380 -12.07 21.85 8.04
CA ARG A 380 -12.87 22.92 7.45
C ARG A 380 -13.49 22.47 6.14
N THR A 381 -14.63 23.04 5.83
CA THR A 381 -15.21 23.00 4.48
C THR A 381 -14.25 23.68 3.49
N SER A 382 -14.40 23.41 2.20
CA SER A 382 -13.72 24.14 1.11
C SER A 382 -13.94 25.67 1.19
N SER A 383 -15.09 26.11 1.72
CA SER A 383 -15.40 27.53 1.97
C SER A 383 -14.69 28.13 3.19
N GLY A 384 -13.93 27.32 3.93
CA GLY A 384 -13.21 27.73 5.14
C GLY A 384 -14.05 27.72 6.42
N LYS A 385 -15.35 27.39 6.37
CA LYS A 385 -16.16 27.18 7.60
C LYS A 385 -15.71 25.91 8.33
N PRO A 386 -15.83 25.81 9.66
CA PRO A 386 -15.63 24.55 10.37
C PRO A 386 -16.51 23.43 9.78
N ALA A 387 -15.93 22.26 9.56
CA ALA A 387 -16.66 21.10 9.05
C ALA A 387 -17.54 20.48 10.15
N SER A 388 -18.57 19.73 9.74
CA SER A 388 -19.40 18.93 10.64
C SER A 388 -18.96 17.46 10.65
N GLU A 389 -19.57 16.69 11.56
CA GLU A 389 -19.39 15.25 11.66
C GLU A 389 -20.69 14.49 11.31
N GLU A 390 -20.54 13.25 10.90
CA GLU A 390 -21.57 12.21 10.96
C GLU A 390 -21.10 11.12 11.91
N CYS A 391 -21.85 10.87 12.98
CA CYS A 391 -21.53 9.86 13.99
C CYS A 391 -22.73 8.96 14.27
N THR A 392 -22.48 7.65 14.28
CA THR A 392 -23.45 6.63 14.70
C THR A 392 -22.84 5.68 15.71
N GLY A 393 -23.67 5.07 16.56
CA GLY A 393 -23.23 4.05 17.53
C GLY A 393 -22.52 4.56 18.78
N LEU A 394 -22.10 5.83 18.82
CA LEU A 394 -21.33 6.44 19.91
C LEU A 394 -22.02 7.64 20.59
N ASN A 395 -23.34 7.80 20.40
CA ASN A 395 -24.11 8.87 21.01
C ASN A 395 -24.03 8.81 22.55
N GLY A 396 -23.71 9.95 23.19
CA GLY A 396 -23.60 10.07 24.65
C GLY A 396 -22.29 9.54 25.25
N ILE A 397 -21.37 9.01 24.44
CA ILE A 397 -20.02 8.68 24.88
C ILE A 397 -19.23 9.99 25.06
N THR A 398 -18.50 10.09 26.18
CA THR A 398 -17.74 11.28 26.57
C THR A 398 -16.26 10.94 26.71
N GLY A 399 -15.39 11.97 26.72
CA GLY A 399 -13.95 11.78 26.89
C GLY A 399 -13.19 11.37 25.62
N MET A 400 -13.85 11.36 24.46
CA MET A 400 -13.19 11.09 23.18
C MET A 400 -12.42 12.30 22.64
N GLY A 401 -12.63 13.51 23.17
CA GLY A 401 -12.09 14.77 22.60
C GLY A 401 -12.88 15.32 21.40
N ILE A 402 -13.97 14.64 21.04
CA ILE A 402 -15.09 15.14 20.24
C ILE A 402 -16.38 14.60 20.86
N THR A 403 -17.52 15.23 20.57
CA THR A 403 -18.83 14.76 21.05
C THR A 403 -19.73 14.42 19.87
N CYS A 404 -20.07 13.13 19.73
CA CYS A 404 -21.00 12.62 18.73
C CYS A 404 -22.39 13.27 18.86
N THR A 405 -22.60 14.31 18.06
CA THR A 405 -23.82 15.15 18.05
C THR A 405 -24.33 15.43 16.64
N ASN A 406 -23.62 14.97 15.60
CA ASN A 406 -23.90 15.27 14.20
C ASN A 406 -23.99 16.78 13.94
N SER A 407 -23.08 17.52 14.59
CA SER A 407 -23.01 18.97 14.54
C SER A 407 -21.65 19.44 14.03
N THR A 408 -21.39 20.74 14.08
CA THR A 408 -20.09 21.30 13.72
C THR A 408 -19.01 20.77 14.69
N ILE A 409 -17.89 20.31 14.14
CA ILE A 409 -16.74 19.86 14.93
C ILE A 409 -16.23 21.06 15.73
N THR A 410 -16.35 20.98 17.06
CA THR A 410 -15.81 22.00 17.95
C THR A 410 -14.32 21.77 18.15
N ARG A 411 -13.55 22.85 18.18
CA ARG A 411 -12.13 22.80 18.51
C ARG A 411 -12.00 22.57 20.01
N ASP A 412 -11.48 21.41 20.39
CA ASP A 412 -11.06 21.12 21.76
C ASP A 412 -9.57 21.43 21.95
#